data_AF-A0A348Y8C5-F1
#
_entry.id   AF-A0A348Y8C5-F1
#
_cell.length_a   1.000
_cell.length_b   1.000
_cell.length_c   1.000
_cell.angle_alpha   90.00
_cell.angle_beta   90.00
_cell.angle_gamma   90.00
#
_symmetry.space_group_name_H-M   'P 1'
#
loop_
_entity.id
_entity.type
_entity.pdbx_description
1 polymer ?
#
loop_
_entity_poly.entity_id
_entity_poly.type
_entity_poly.pdbx_seq_one_letter_code
_entity_poly.pdbx_strand_id
1 'polypeptide(L)'
;VQKALKDAADKVSDDEKSSVETAISELEAAAKEDDHEEIKAKLEALDNAFLPVSQKIYADAGAGSEGMDPNQFQQGADNAGESNQADDDVVDAEFTEVEDDKK
;
A
#
# COMPACT_ATOMS: atom_id res chain seq x y z
N VAL A 1 7.07 2.12 -0.24
CA VAL A 1 7.36 0.72 0.18
C VAL A 1 8.38 0.61 1.30
N GLN A 2 9.62 1.11 1.17
CA GLN A 2 10.68 0.98 2.20
C GLN A 2 10.22 1.33 3.63
N LYS A 3 9.54 2.46 3.81
CA LYS A 3 9.01 2.88 5.12
C LYS A 3 7.99 1.86 5.67
N ALA A 4 7.03 1.46 4.85
CA ALA A 4 5.99 0.51 5.26
C ALA A 4 6.58 -0.87 5.58
N LEU A 5 7.58 -1.33 4.82
CA LEU A 5 8.31 -2.57 5.13
C LEU A 5 9.04 -2.48 6.47
N LYS A 6 9.66 -1.33 6.76
CA LYS A 6 10.34 -1.11 8.05
C LYS A 6 9.34 -1.09 9.21
N ASP A 7 8.20 -0.44 9.04
CA ASP A 7 7.14 -0.36 10.04
C ASP A 7 6.49 -1.76 10.28
N ALA A 8 6.57 -2.65 9.29
CA ALA A 8 6.10 -4.04 9.36
C ALA A 8 7.19 -5.06 9.67
N ALA A 9 8.46 -4.65 9.85
CA ALA A 9 9.62 -5.55 9.90
C ALA A 9 9.52 -6.62 10.99
N ASP A 10 8.86 -6.31 12.10
CA ASP A 10 8.65 -7.23 13.22
C ASP A 10 7.49 -8.22 13.00
N LYS A 11 6.68 -8.01 11.95
CA LYS A 11 5.47 -8.78 11.61
C LYS A 11 5.61 -9.62 10.34
N VAL A 12 6.64 -9.36 9.55
CA VAL A 12 6.96 -10.08 8.31
C VAL A 12 8.09 -11.08 8.56
N SER A 13 8.15 -12.14 7.77
CA SER A 13 9.29 -13.06 7.84
C SER A 13 10.54 -12.44 7.19
N ASP A 14 11.72 -12.94 7.55
CA ASP A 14 12.98 -12.53 6.92
C ASP A 14 12.97 -12.76 5.40
N ASP A 15 12.33 -13.84 4.94
CA ASP A 15 12.18 -14.15 3.51
C ASP A 15 11.30 -13.12 2.79
N GLU A 16 10.16 -12.73 3.37
CA GLU A 16 9.27 -11.70 2.82
C GLU A 16 9.99 -10.35 2.76
N LYS A 17 10.70 -10.00 3.83
CA LYS A 17 11.48 -8.77 3.91
C LYS A 17 12.56 -8.73 2.84
N SER A 18 13.34 -9.81 2.72
CA SER A 18 14.41 -9.91 1.73
C SER A 18 13.88 -9.85 0.29
N SER A 19 12.72 -10.47 0.03
CA SER A 19 12.06 -10.41 -1.28
C SER A 19 11.68 -8.98 -1.67
N VAL A 20 11.05 -8.23 -0.75
CA VAL A 20 10.66 -6.83 -1.00
C VAL A 20 11.90 -5.91 -1.13
N GLU A 21 12.92 -6.08 -0.29
CA GLU A 21 14.17 -5.32 -0.38
C GLU A 21 14.90 -5.54 -1.71
N THR A 22 14.88 -6.78 -2.22
CA THR A 22 15.43 -7.13 -3.53
C THR A 22 14.64 -6.44 -4.65
N ALA A 23 13.31 -6.55 -4.64
CA ALA A 23 12.47 -5.91 -5.65
C ALA A 23 12.63 -4.38 -5.69
N ILE A 24 12.78 -3.73 -4.53
CA ILE A 24 13.10 -2.30 -4.45
C ILE A 24 14.43 -2.00 -5.11
N SER A 25 15.47 -2.79 -4.80
CA SER A 25 16.81 -2.57 -5.33
C SER A 25 16.86 -2.76 -6.85
N GLU A 26 16.14 -3.74 -7.39
CA GLU A 26 16.02 -3.98 -8.82
C GLU A 26 15.25 -2.86 -9.53
N LEU A 27 14.15 -2.38 -8.95
CA LEU A 27 13.40 -1.23 -9.47
C LEU A 27 14.27 0.04 -9.49
N GLU A 28 15.05 0.28 -8.42
CA GLU A 28 15.98 1.41 -8.36
C GLU A 28 17.11 1.30 -9.39
N ALA A 29 17.55 0.08 -9.74
CA ALA A 29 18.54 -0.13 -10.79
C ALA A 29 17.94 0.18 -12.17
N ALA A 30 16.78 -0.38 -12.50
CA ALA A 30 16.07 -0.09 -13.75
C ALA A 30 15.78 1.41 -13.92
N ALA A 31 15.38 2.09 -12.83
CA ALA A 31 15.16 3.53 -12.81
C ALA A 31 16.43 4.36 -13.07
N LYS A 32 17.61 3.87 -12.67
CA LYS A 32 18.90 4.53 -12.95
C LYS A 32 19.35 4.32 -14.40
N GLU A 33 18.94 3.22 -15.01
CA GLU A 33 19.25 2.87 -16.40
C GLU A 33 18.24 3.47 -17.39
N ASP A 34 17.20 4.14 -16.89
CA ASP A 34 16.10 4.73 -17.70
C ASP A 34 15.40 3.70 -18.61
N ASP A 35 15.37 2.43 -18.20
CA ASP A 35 14.69 1.37 -18.93
C ASP A 35 13.21 1.31 -18.54
N HIS A 36 12.36 1.96 -19.34
CA HIS A 36 10.93 2.07 -19.07
C HIS A 36 10.20 0.71 -19.05
N GLU A 37 10.64 -0.27 -19.85
CA GLU A 37 10.01 -1.59 -19.86
C GLU A 37 10.38 -2.37 -18.59
N GLU A 38 11.65 -2.33 -18.20
CA GLU A 38 12.09 -2.93 -16.94
C GLU A 38 11.46 -2.23 -15.73
N ILE A 39 11.42 -0.90 -15.69
CA ILE A 39 10.80 -0.16 -14.58
C ILE A 39 9.37 -0.66 -14.36
N LYS A 40 8.58 -0.79 -15.43
CA LYS A 40 7.20 -1.29 -15.32
C LYS A 40 7.14 -2.71 -14.78
N ALA A 41 7.96 -3.61 -15.31
CA ALA A 41 8.01 -5.00 -14.85
C ALA A 41 8.46 -5.12 -13.38
N LYS A 42 9.45 -4.31 -12.97
CA LYS A 42 9.95 -4.28 -11.59
C LYS A 42 8.96 -3.61 -10.63
N LEU A 43 8.17 -2.65 -11.10
CA LEU A 43 7.08 -2.06 -10.33
C LEU A 43 6.02 -3.12 -10.00
N GLU A 44 5.55 -3.87 -11.01
CA GLU A 44 4.60 -4.97 -10.80
C GLU A 44 5.18 -6.07 -9.88
N ALA A 45 6.47 -6.39 -10.01
CA ALA A 45 7.13 -7.35 -9.15
C ALA A 45 7.20 -6.86 -7.68
N LEU A 46 7.50 -5.57 -7.48
CA LEU A 46 7.51 -4.94 -6.17
C LEU A 46 6.11 -4.97 -5.52
N ASP A 47 5.08 -4.65 -6.28
CA ASP A 47 3.69 -4.65 -5.81
C ASP A 47 3.25 -6.04 -5.34
N ASN A 48 3.54 -7.07 -6.14
CA ASN A 48 3.24 -8.45 -5.80
C ASN A 48 4.02 -8.93 -4.56
N ALA A 49 5.30 -8.54 -4.43
CA ALA A 49 6.11 -8.88 -3.25
C ALA A 49 5.61 -8.15 -1.99
N PHE A 50 5.09 -6.92 -2.14
CA PHE A 50 4.62 -6.11 -1.02
C PHE A 50 3.19 -6.45 -0.57
N LEU A 51 2.37 -7.07 -1.42
CA LEU A 51 1.00 -7.49 -1.12
C LEU A 51 0.83 -8.27 0.22
N PRO A 52 1.63 -9.31 0.53
CA PRO A 52 1.52 -10.00 1.82
C PRO A 52 1.92 -9.12 3.01
N VAL A 53 2.85 -8.18 2.80
CA VAL A 53 3.28 -7.22 3.84
C VAL A 53 2.17 -6.22 4.13
N SER A 54 1.54 -5.68 3.09
CA SER A 54 0.44 -4.72 3.24
C SER A 54 -0.76 -5.35 3.95
N GLN A 55 -1.10 -6.60 3.64
CA GLN A 55 -2.14 -7.35 4.35
C GLN A 55 -1.86 -7.48 5.85
N LYS A 56 -0.60 -7.72 6.24
CA LYS A 56 -0.20 -7.80 7.66
C LYS A 56 -0.24 -6.45 8.36
N ILE A 57 0.20 -5.38 7.68
CA ILE A 57 0.09 -4.01 8.19
C ILE A 57 -1.38 -3.67 8.46
N TYR A 58 -2.25 -3.94 7.49
CA TYR A 58 -3.70 -3.69 7.59
C TYR A 58 -4.37 -4.54 8.67
N ALA A 59 -4.03 -5.82 8.77
CA ALA A 59 -4.57 -6.70 9.80
C ALA A 59 -4.20 -6.22 11.22
N ASP A 60 -2.99 -5.69 11.40
CA ASP A 60 -2.53 -5.17 12.69
C ASP A 60 -3.06 -3.75 12.99
N ALA A 61 -3.51 -3.03 11.96
CA ALA A 61 -4.20 -1.74 12.10
C ALA A 61 -5.69 -1.86 12.48
N GLY A 62 -6.24 -3.08 12.55
CA GLY A 62 -7.58 -3.46 13.02
C GLY A 62 -8.64 -2.35 13.16
N ALA A 63 -9.60 -2.33 12.22
CA ALA A 63 -10.96 -1.82 12.39
C ALA A 63 -11.18 -0.37 12.90
N GLY A 64 -10.20 0.53 12.86
CA GLY A 64 -10.44 1.87 13.39
C GLY A 64 -9.35 2.92 13.20
N SER A 65 -8.47 2.80 12.20
CA SER A 65 -7.49 3.85 11.96
C SER A 65 -7.26 4.07 10.47
N GLU A 66 -7.39 5.34 10.07
CA GLU A 66 -7.12 5.95 8.77
C GLU A 66 -5.70 5.65 8.25
N GLY A 67 -5.42 4.38 7.96
CA GLY A 67 -4.11 3.86 7.60
C GLY A 67 -4.01 3.56 6.12
N MET A 68 -3.55 4.55 5.35
CA MET A 68 -3.01 4.42 3.99
C MET A 68 -3.91 3.71 2.97
N ASP A 69 -4.86 4.47 2.42
CA ASP A 69 -5.77 4.08 1.33
C ASP A 69 -5.09 3.16 0.27
N PRO A 70 -5.62 1.96 -0.03
CA PRO A 70 -5.10 1.09 -1.07
C PRO A 70 -5.07 1.77 -2.45
N ASN A 71 -5.91 2.79 -2.67
CA ASN A 71 -5.89 3.60 -3.89
C ASN A 71 -4.66 4.51 -3.98
N GLN A 72 -3.96 4.81 -2.88
CA GLN A 72 -2.71 5.60 -2.93
C GLN A 72 -1.53 4.78 -3.49
N PHE A 73 -1.63 3.44 -3.46
CA PHE A 73 -0.62 2.57 -4.08
C PHE A 73 -0.93 2.34 -5.57
N GLN A 74 -2.22 2.19 -5.92
CA GLN A 74 -2.67 2.09 -7.32
C GLN A 74 -2.52 3.40 -8.11
N GLN A 75 -2.65 4.57 -7.46
CA GLN A 75 -2.52 5.87 -8.14
C GLN A 75 -1.09 6.21 -8.61
N GLY A 76 -0.07 5.47 -8.17
CA GLY A 76 1.31 5.66 -8.60
C GLY A 76 1.67 5.01 -9.94
N ALA A 77 0.87 4.03 -10.40
CA ALA A 77 1.13 3.29 -11.64
C ALA A 77 0.22 3.71 -12.82
N ASP A 78 -0.91 4.37 -12.55
CA ASP A 78 -1.92 4.72 -13.57
C ASP A 78 -2.05 6.24 -13.87
N ASN A 79 -1.24 7.11 -13.24
CA ASN A 79 -1.27 8.57 -13.52
C ASN A 79 -0.24 9.03 -14.55
N ALA A 80 -0.23 8.35 -15.71
CA ALA A 80 0.31 8.89 -16.95
C ALA A 80 -0.79 8.90 -18.04
N GLY A 81 -1.94 9.51 -17.74
CA GLY A 81 -3.01 9.68 -18.73
C GLY A 81 -4.29 10.28 -18.16
N GLU A 82 -4.53 11.55 -18.48
CA GLU A 82 -5.84 12.18 -18.69
C GLU A 82 -6.95 12.01 -17.62
N SER A 83 -7.10 13.05 -16.80
CA SER A 83 -8.35 13.73 -16.44
C SER A 83 -9.69 12.99 -16.70
N ASN A 84 -10.44 12.66 -15.65
CA ASN A 84 -11.76 13.25 -15.36
C ASN A 84 -12.36 12.75 -14.01
N GLN A 85 -12.85 13.71 -13.22
CA GLN A 85 -13.95 13.62 -12.24
C GLN A 85 -14.35 12.25 -11.63
N ALA A 86 -14.20 12.14 -10.32
CA ALA A 86 -15.25 11.63 -9.44
C ALA A 86 -15.03 12.16 -8.02
N ASP A 87 -15.96 13.00 -7.57
CA ASP A 87 -16.33 13.13 -6.16
C ASP A 87 -16.42 11.74 -5.52
N ASP A 88 -15.69 11.50 -4.44
CA ASP A 88 -16.14 10.60 -3.37
C ASP A 88 -15.44 10.94 -2.05
N ASP A 89 -15.67 12.17 -1.57
CA ASP A 89 -15.45 12.58 -0.18
C ASP A 89 -16.72 12.24 0.63
N VAL A 90 -17.16 10.98 0.60
CA VAL A 90 -18.26 10.49 1.43
C VAL A 90 -17.73 9.44 2.40
N VAL A 91 -17.19 9.95 3.50
CA VAL A 91 -17.04 9.19 4.73
C VAL A 91 -18.44 9.07 5.34
N ASP A 92 -19.18 8.02 4.96
CA ASP A 92 -20.42 7.65 5.64
C ASP A 92 -20.06 7.00 6.98
N ALA A 93 -19.71 7.84 7.95
CA ALA A 93 -19.47 7.43 9.32
C ALA A 93 -20.82 7.08 9.97
N GLU A 94 -21.33 5.89 9.67
CA GLU A 94 -22.46 5.29 10.35
C GLU A 94 -22.03 4.90 11.78
N PHE A 95 -22.00 5.88 12.69
CA PHE A 95 -21.88 5.65 14.13
C PHE A 95 -23.20 5.03 14.62
N THR A 96 -23.28 3.70 14.52
CA THR A 96 -24.37 2.92 15.09
C THR A 96 -24.13 2.72 16.59
N GLU A 97 -25.01 3.38 17.36
CA GLU A 97 -25.58 2.94 18.63
C GLU A 97 -24.65 2.77 19.86
N VAL A 98 -24.81 3.68 20.83
CA VAL A 98 -24.71 3.33 22.25
C VAL A 98 -25.99 3.76 22.93
N GLU A 99 -26.95 2.85 23.00
CA GLU A 99 -27.99 2.89 24.02
C GLU A 99 -27.30 2.69 25.38
N ASP A 100 -27.35 3.69 26.26
CA ASP A 100 -27.25 3.47 27.70
C ASP A 100 -28.30 4.32 28.41
N ASP A 101 -29.51 3.74 28.38
CA ASP A 101 -30.43 3.61 29.50
C ASP A 101 -29.84 4.01 30.88
N LYS A 102 -30.40 5.05 31.52
CA LYS A 102 -30.94 5.04 32.91
C LYS A 102 -30.93 6.42 33.61
N LYS A 103 -32.16 6.82 33.94
CA LYS A 103 -32.63 7.74 35.01
C LYS A 103 -32.78 9.22 34.71
#